data_AF-A0AAW2EPP6-F1
#
_entry.id   AF-A0AAW2EPP6-F1
#
_cell.length_a   1.000
_cell.length_b   1.000
_cell.length_c   1.000
_cell.angle_alpha   90.00
_cell.angle_beta   90.00
_cell.angle_gamma   90.00
#
_symmetry.space_group_name_H-M   'P 1'
#
loop_
_entity.id
_entity.type
_entity.pdbx_description
1 polymer ?
#
loop_
_entity_poly.entity_id
_entity_poly.type
_entity_poly.pdbx_seq_one_letter_code
_entity_poly.pdbx_strand_id
1 'polypeptide(L)'
;MCFDIWWTFGVLRGSTITEAREHRKKFMLYCLYAWGLSFLILILAIVADSTDILPNYLQPDIGNSNCWFTHSRNAYGELTFFIGPVMILLISNVVFFVLTATHCNKVKAEIKRVTTNPMDPRNKRFRSDRKRFIMNVKLFIVMGMSWICEVVSFFLTKYLNYEHWHHIFFYTTDVFNCLQGLLIFILFVLKSRVYQALRRRFKLDSKKKPTGNATTTLHDPYRVRKSTSSSTLTTAFAISSAP
;
A
#
# COMPACT_ATOMS: atom_id res chain seq x y z
N MET A 1 1.16 -1.45 -7.23
CA MET A 1 0.24 -1.38 -6.07
C MET A 1 -1.23 -1.39 -6.45
N CYS A 2 -1.67 -0.54 -7.38
CA CYS A 2 -3.07 -0.56 -7.83
C CYS A 2 -3.47 -1.92 -8.43
N PHE A 3 -2.56 -2.55 -9.19
CA PHE A 3 -2.73 -3.92 -9.69
C PHE A 3 -2.97 -4.93 -8.56
N ASP A 4 -2.11 -4.96 -7.53
CA ASP A 4 -2.23 -5.91 -6.41
C ASP A 4 -3.57 -5.80 -5.69
N ILE A 5 -4.05 -4.57 -5.53
CA ILE A 5 -5.33 -4.29 -4.88
C ILE A 5 -6.48 -4.73 -5.78
N TRP A 6 -6.47 -4.31 -7.06
CA TRP A 6 -7.46 -4.75 -8.04
C TRP A 6 -7.54 -6.27 -8.13
N TRP A 7 -6.39 -6.94 -8.22
CA TRP A 7 -6.26 -8.39 -8.25
C TRP A 7 -6.78 -9.02 -6.96
N THR A 8 -6.45 -8.46 -5.80
CA THR A 8 -6.97 -8.90 -4.51
C THR A 8 -8.51 -8.81 -4.50
N PHE A 9 -9.09 -7.71 -4.94
CA PHE A 9 -10.55 -7.58 -5.06
C PHE A 9 -11.16 -8.58 -6.06
N GLY A 10 -10.47 -8.90 -7.16
CA GLY A 10 -10.93 -9.82 -8.20
C GLY A 10 -10.82 -11.32 -7.87
N VAL A 11 -9.73 -11.75 -7.21
CA VAL A 11 -9.43 -13.17 -6.93
C VAL A 11 -10.10 -13.69 -5.66
N LEU A 12 -10.57 -12.83 -4.76
CA LEU A 12 -11.18 -13.21 -3.49
C LEU A 12 -12.53 -13.98 -3.60
N ARG A 13 -12.87 -14.51 -4.77
CA ARG A 13 -13.96 -15.47 -4.99
C ARG A 13 -13.59 -16.94 -4.72
N GLY A 14 -12.32 -17.29 -4.47
CA GLY A 14 -11.96 -18.68 -4.17
C GLY A 14 -10.61 -18.91 -3.48
N SER A 15 -10.66 -19.78 -2.48
CA SER A 15 -9.56 -20.47 -1.79
C SER A 15 -8.92 -19.80 -0.57
N THR A 16 -8.86 -20.62 0.49
CA THR A 16 -8.16 -20.43 1.76
C THR A 16 -7.21 -21.62 1.90
N ILE A 17 -5.99 -21.38 2.41
CA ILE A 17 -5.10 -22.30 3.18
C ILE A 17 -3.66 -22.42 2.63
N THR A 18 -3.35 -22.21 1.34
CA THR A 18 -1.96 -22.26 0.80
C THR A 18 -1.21 -20.91 0.84
N GLU A 19 -1.60 -20.01 1.74
CA GLU A 19 -1.38 -18.57 1.63
C GLU A 19 0.09 -18.12 1.80
N ALA A 20 0.83 -18.62 2.80
CA ALA A 20 2.10 -18.01 3.19
C ALA A 20 3.24 -18.16 2.15
N ARG A 21 3.35 -19.36 1.54
CA ARG A 21 4.35 -19.63 0.49
C ARG A 21 3.99 -18.88 -0.80
N GLU A 22 2.70 -18.76 -1.10
CA GLU A 22 2.24 -17.97 -2.23
C GLU A 22 2.48 -16.47 -2.05
N HIS A 23 2.25 -15.92 -0.85
CA HIS A 23 2.54 -14.51 -0.56
C HIS A 23 4.03 -14.18 -0.72
N ARG A 24 4.93 -15.06 -0.27
CA ARG A 24 6.37 -14.88 -0.50
C ARG A 24 6.75 -14.94 -1.98
N LYS A 25 6.20 -15.88 -2.73
CA LYS A 25 6.43 -15.98 -4.19
C LYS A 25 5.93 -14.73 -4.92
N LYS A 26 4.71 -14.26 -4.59
CA LYS A 26 4.13 -13.02 -5.14
C LYS A 26 5.00 -11.82 -4.81
N PHE A 27 5.47 -11.70 -3.56
CA PHE A 27 6.38 -10.62 -3.15
C PHE A 27 7.70 -10.65 -3.94
N MET A 28 8.34 -11.81 -4.05
CA MET A 28 9.58 -11.97 -4.84
C MET A 28 9.37 -11.61 -6.32
N LEU A 29 8.25 -12.01 -6.91
CA LEU A 29 7.91 -11.65 -8.28
C LEU A 29 7.71 -10.14 -8.45
N TYR A 30 7.05 -9.48 -7.49
CA TYR A 30 6.91 -8.02 -7.50
C TYR A 30 8.26 -7.31 -7.35
N CYS A 31 9.16 -7.81 -6.50
CA CYS A 31 10.51 -7.27 -6.37
C CYS A 31 11.30 -7.45 -7.67
N LEU A 32 11.29 -8.65 -8.24
CA LEU A 32 11.96 -8.93 -9.51
C LEU A 32 11.41 -8.06 -10.65
N TYR A 33 10.10 -7.88 -10.71
CA TYR A 33 9.46 -6.98 -11.68
C TYR A 33 9.90 -5.53 -11.47
N ALA A 34 9.75 -4.99 -10.26
CA ALA A 34 10.03 -3.57 -10.02
C ALA A 34 11.51 -3.24 -10.16
N TRP A 35 12.39 -4.06 -9.58
CA TRP A 35 13.83 -3.83 -9.60
C TRP A 35 14.40 -4.20 -10.95
N GLY A 36 14.04 -5.37 -11.49
CA GLY A 36 14.51 -5.84 -12.78
C GLY A 36 14.15 -4.90 -13.92
N LEU A 37 12.90 -4.42 -13.99
CA LEU A 37 12.49 -3.46 -15.01
C LEU A 37 13.24 -2.12 -14.88
N SER A 38 13.42 -1.62 -13.65
CA SER A 38 14.16 -0.38 -13.41
C SER A 38 15.64 -0.51 -13.80
N PHE A 39 16.29 -1.61 -13.42
CA PHE A 39 17.67 -1.90 -13.82
C PHE A 39 17.80 -2.09 -15.33
N LEU A 40 16.84 -2.75 -15.97
CA LEU A 40 16.84 -2.93 -17.41
C LEU A 40 16.79 -1.59 -18.13
N ILE A 41 15.86 -0.71 -17.77
CA ILE A 41 15.76 0.63 -18.37
C ILE A 41 17.04 1.43 -18.14
N LEU A 42 17.61 1.37 -16.93
CA LEU A 42 18.87 2.03 -16.61
C LEU A 42 20.05 1.52 -17.46
N ILE A 43 20.20 0.20 -17.59
CA ILE A 43 21.27 -0.41 -18.41
C ILE A 43 21.09 0.00 -19.86
N LEU A 44 19.86 -0.02 -20.39
CA LEU A 44 19.58 0.43 -21.74
C LEU A 44 19.93 1.90 -21.95
N ALA A 45 19.63 2.76 -20.97
CA ALA A 45 20.00 4.18 -21.02
C ALA A 45 21.52 4.38 -21.00
N ILE A 46 22.25 3.67 -20.12
CA ILE A 46 23.72 3.74 -20.05
C ILE A 46 24.36 3.26 -21.35
N VAL A 47 23.91 2.13 -21.88
CA VAL A 47 24.41 1.59 -23.15
C VAL A 47 24.14 2.58 -24.28
N ALA A 48 22.92 3.11 -24.38
CA ALA A 48 22.57 4.08 -25.42
C ALA A 48 23.31 5.42 -25.30
N ASP A 49 23.71 5.81 -24.09
CA ASP A 49 24.51 7.03 -23.84
C ASP A 49 25.99 6.80 -24.16
N SER A 50 26.51 5.60 -23.87
CA SER A 50 27.93 5.25 -24.07
C SER A 50 28.25 4.72 -25.47
N THR A 51 27.24 4.49 -26.32
CA THR A 51 27.44 3.94 -27.66
C THR A 51 26.61 4.69 -28.69
N ASP A 52 27.19 4.97 -29.86
CA ASP A 52 26.53 5.71 -30.97
C ASP A 52 25.58 4.83 -31.81
N ILE A 53 24.91 3.87 -31.16
CA ILE A 53 23.98 2.93 -31.80
C ILE A 53 22.63 3.58 -32.11
N LEU A 54 22.23 4.62 -31.38
CA LEU A 54 20.99 5.35 -31.60
C LEU A 54 21.29 6.64 -32.36
N PRO A 55 20.36 7.11 -33.21
CA PRO A 55 20.53 8.38 -33.89
C PRO A 55 20.51 9.55 -32.88
N ASN A 56 21.21 10.63 -33.21
CA ASN A 56 21.43 11.78 -32.32
C ASN A 56 20.16 12.33 -31.64
N TYR A 57 19.00 12.27 -32.30
CA TYR A 57 17.74 12.76 -31.73
C TYR A 57 17.15 11.83 -30.63
N LEU A 58 17.58 10.58 -30.54
CA LEU A 58 17.17 9.62 -29.52
C LEU A 58 18.24 9.40 -28.44
N GLN A 59 19.42 9.98 -28.61
CA GLN A 59 20.53 9.83 -27.69
C GLN A 59 20.16 10.48 -26.32
N PRO A 60 20.44 9.80 -25.19
CA PRO A 60 20.18 10.36 -23.86
C PRO A 60 20.96 11.66 -23.59
N ASP A 61 22.20 11.73 -24.09
CA ASP A 61 23.16 12.83 -23.90
C ASP A 61 23.20 13.32 -22.44
N ILE A 62 23.35 12.37 -21.51
CA ILE A 62 23.27 12.64 -20.08
C ILE A 62 24.55 13.37 -19.65
N GLY A 63 24.41 14.49 -18.93
CA GLY A 63 25.58 15.20 -18.39
C GLY A 63 26.27 16.13 -19.39
N ASN A 64 25.80 16.21 -20.64
CA ASN A 64 26.43 17.03 -21.67
C ASN A 64 26.10 18.53 -21.49
N SER A 65 24.82 18.88 -21.41
CA SER A 65 24.37 20.28 -21.18
C SER A 65 24.01 20.57 -19.72
N ASN A 66 23.44 19.59 -19.03
CA ASN A 66 23.01 19.64 -17.63
C ASN A 66 23.36 18.31 -16.97
N CYS A 67 23.41 18.24 -15.64
CA CYS A 67 23.51 16.97 -14.90
C CYS A 67 22.17 16.22 -14.91
N TRP A 68 21.63 16.02 -16.11
CA TRP A 68 20.35 15.36 -16.43
C TRP A 68 20.35 15.04 -17.93
N PHE A 69 19.25 14.46 -18.43
CA PHE A 69 19.01 14.34 -19.86
C PHE A 69 19.03 15.71 -20.55
N THR A 70 19.49 15.73 -21.79
CA THR A 70 19.46 16.96 -22.61
C THR A 70 18.02 17.36 -22.92
N HIS A 71 17.60 18.52 -22.39
CA HIS A 71 16.25 19.05 -22.57
C HIS A 71 16.18 19.95 -23.82
N SER A 72 16.10 19.32 -24.98
CA SER A 72 15.97 19.98 -26.28
C SER A 72 14.68 19.55 -26.98
N ARG A 73 14.10 20.44 -27.80
CA ARG A 73 12.91 20.12 -28.63
C ARG A 73 13.11 18.88 -29.49
N ASN A 74 14.31 18.75 -30.05
CA ASN A 74 14.65 17.69 -31.00
C ASN A 74 15.29 16.48 -30.31
N ALA A 75 15.53 16.55 -29.00
CA ALA A 75 16.06 15.45 -28.21
C ALA A 75 14.92 14.67 -27.57
N TYR A 76 14.82 13.38 -27.84
CA TYR A 76 13.79 12.47 -27.34
C TYR A 76 14.34 11.43 -26.35
N GLY A 77 15.61 11.52 -25.96
CA GLY A 77 16.23 10.64 -24.96
C GLY A 77 15.48 10.61 -23.62
N GLU A 78 15.19 11.79 -23.03
CA GLU A 78 14.41 11.91 -21.78
C GLU A 78 13.01 11.27 -21.91
N LEU A 79 12.37 11.42 -23.08
CA LEU A 79 11.06 10.83 -23.32
C LEU A 79 11.13 9.31 -23.41
N THR A 80 12.12 8.78 -24.11
CA THR A 80 12.23 7.34 -24.38
C THR A 80 12.66 6.56 -23.14
N PHE A 81 13.66 7.05 -22.41
CA PHE A 81 14.28 6.30 -21.31
C PHE A 81 13.73 6.64 -19.93
N PHE A 82 12.98 7.74 -19.78
CA PHE A 82 12.46 8.17 -18.48
C PHE A 82 10.95 8.44 -18.49
N ILE A 83 10.48 9.48 -19.19
CA ILE A 83 9.07 9.91 -19.14
C ILE A 83 8.12 8.86 -19.72
N GLY A 84 8.50 8.18 -20.81
CA GLY A 84 7.70 7.15 -21.46
C GLY A 84 7.40 5.95 -20.55
N PRO A 85 8.43 5.29 -19.99
CA PRO A 85 8.22 4.23 -19.01
C PRO A 85 7.40 4.67 -17.79
N VAL A 86 7.64 5.88 -17.26
CA VAL A 86 6.86 6.45 -16.16
C VAL A 86 5.39 6.63 -16.56
N MET A 87 5.12 7.12 -17.76
CA MET A 87 3.76 7.29 -18.29
C MET A 87 3.00 5.99 -18.41
N ILE A 88 3.63 4.95 -18.95
CA ILE A 88 3.00 3.62 -19.05
C ILE A 88 2.61 3.11 -17.66
N LEU A 89 3.50 3.30 -16.68
CA LEU A 89 3.25 2.91 -15.28
C LEU A 89 2.11 3.74 -14.65
N LEU A 90 2.07 5.06 -14.89
CA LEU A 90 1.01 5.95 -14.40
C LEU A 90 -0.34 5.60 -15.00
N ILE A 91 -0.44 5.47 -16.32
CA ILE A 91 -1.67 5.10 -17.03
C ILE A 91 -2.19 3.76 -16.51
N SER A 92 -1.32 2.76 -16.41
CA SER A 92 -1.68 1.45 -15.86
C SER A 92 -2.21 1.57 -14.43
N ASN A 93 -1.56 2.37 -13.57
CA ASN A 93 -2.01 2.59 -12.19
C ASN A 93 -3.38 3.30 -12.13
N VAL A 94 -3.64 4.28 -13.00
CA VAL A 94 -4.94 4.97 -13.09
C VAL A 94 -6.04 4.00 -13.52
N VAL A 95 -5.79 3.19 -14.55
CA VAL A 95 -6.76 2.18 -15.02
C VAL A 95 -7.13 1.22 -13.89
N PHE A 96 -6.15 0.62 -13.21
CA PHE A 96 -6.41 -0.28 -12.09
C PHE A 96 -7.11 0.42 -10.91
N PHE A 97 -6.80 1.69 -10.67
CA PHE A 97 -7.46 2.49 -9.66
C PHE A 97 -8.95 2.69 -9.97
N VAL A 98 -9.28 3.08 -11.20
CA VAL A 98 -10.67 3.26 -11.66
C VAL A 98 -11.44 1.93 -11.61
N LEU A 99 -10.85 0.84 -12.07
CA LEU A 99 -11.46 -0.50 -11.99
C LEU A 99 -11.72 -0.93 -10.53
N THR A 100 -10.76 -0.67 -9.64
CA THR A 100 -10.93 -0.96 -8.21
C THR A 100 -12.02 -0.10 -7.57
N ALA A 101 -12.05 1.21 -7.88
CA ALA A 101 -13.03 2.14 -7.34
C ALA A 101 -14.46 1.78 -7.77
N THR A 102 -14.65 1.47 -9.06
CA THR A 102 -15.95 1.05 -9.60
C THR A 102 -16.41 -0.27 -8.98
N HIS A 103 -15.52 -1.25 -8.83
CA HIS A 103 -15.82 -2.51 -8.15
C HIS A 103 -16.21 -2.29 -6.69
N CYS A 104 -15.45 -1.47 -5.95
CA CYS A 104 -15.72 -1.14 -4.55
C CYS A 104 -17.09 -0.47 -4.38
N ASN A 105 -17.46 0.45 -5.28
CA ASN A 105 -18.76 1.11 -5.26
C ASN A 105 -19.91 0.12 -5.51
N LYS A 106 -19.74 -0.82 -6.46
CA LYS A 106 -20.73 -1.88 -6.72
C LYS A 106 -20.93 -2.79 -5.51
N VAL A 107 -19.84 -3.30 -4.93
CA VAL A 107 -19.90 -4.17 -3.75
C VAL A 107 -20.49 -3.44 -2.53
N LYS A 108 -20.17 -2.15 -2.35
CA LYS A 108 -20.76 -1.31 -1.30
C LYS A 108 -22.29 -1.21 -1.46
N ALA A 109 -22.77 -1.01 -2.69
CA ALA A 109 -24.19 -0.91 -2.97
C ALA A 109 -24.92 -2.24 -2.73
N GLU A 110 -24.30 -3.37 -3.09
CA GLU A 110 -24.85 -4.70 -2.86
C GLU A 110 -24.94 -5.04 -1.36
N ILE A 111 -23.88 -4.78 -0.58
CA ILE A 111 -23.87 -5.01 0.87
C ILE A 111 -24.93 -4.15 1.56
N LYS A 112 -25.11 -2.89 1.14
CA LYS A 112 -26.15 -2.01 1.69
C LYS A 112 -27.57 -2.52 1.41
N ARG A 113 -27.77 -3.24 0.30
CA ARG A 113 -29.07 -3.83 -0.09
C ARG A 113 -29.36 -5.17 0.58
N VAL A 114 -28.33 -5.98 0.84
CA VAL A 114 -28.48 -7.39 1.26
C VAL A 114 -28.25 -7.59 2.76
N THR A 115 -27.50 -6.72 3.44
CA THR A 115 -27.07 -6.96 4.82
C THR A 115 -27.97 -6.27 5.84
N THR A 116 -28.84 -7.04 6.49
CA THR A 116 -29.63 -6.65 7.67
C THR A 116 -28.83 -6.80 8.98
N ASN A 117 -27.73 -7.58 8.97
CA ASN A 117 -27.02 -7.99 10.18
C ASN A 117 -25.52 -7.57 10.17
N PRO A 118 -25.04 -6.72 11.10
CA PRO A 118 -23.68 -6.17 11.09
C PRO A 118 -22.54 -7.16 11.36
N MET A 119 -22.85 -8.40 11.77
CA MET A 119 -21.91 -9.49 12.09
C MET A 119 -21.51 -10.39 10.91
N ASP A 120 -22.10 -10.20 9.72
CA ASP A 120 -21.82 -11.01 8.54
C ASP A 120 -20.30 -11.02 8.17
N PRO A 121 -19.67 -12.18 7.97
CA PRO A 121 -18.29 -12.28 7.51
C PRO A 121 -18.01 -11.48 6.23
N ARG A 122 -18.99 -11.30 5.33
CA ARG A 122 -18.89 -10.48 4.11
C ARG A 122 -18.64 -9.00 4.44
N ASN A 123 -19.28 -8.47 5.49
CA ASN A 123 -19.11 -7.09 5.94
C ASN A 123 -17.75 -6.86 6.60
N LYS A 124 -17.27 -7.81 7.42
CA LYS A 124 -15.91 -7.74 8.00
C LYS A 124 -14.82 -7.72 6.91
N ARG A 125 -14.96 -8.54 5.88
CA ARG A 125 -14.04 -8.61 4.73
C ARG A 125 -14.04 -7.31 3.94
N PHE A 126 -15.22 -6.80 3.56
CA PHE A 126 -15.35 -5.52 2.86
C PHE A 126 -14.74 -4.34 3.64
N ARG A 127 -14.87 -4.32 4.98
CA ARG A 127 -14.20 -3.31 5.80
C ARG A 127 -12.67 -3.40 5.75
N SER A 128 -12.10 -4.59 5.66
CA SER A 128 -10.65 -4.79 5.49
C SER A 128 -10.19 -4.27 4.14
N ASP A 129 -10.91 -4.63 3.08
CA ASP A 129 -10.55 -4.26 1.72
C ASP A 129 -10.73 -2.75 1.48
N ARG A 130 -11.79 -2.15 2.04
CA ARG A 130 -11.96 -0.69 2.06
C ARG A 130 -10.79 0.03 2.73
N LYS A 131 -10.21 -0.53 3.81
CA LYS A 131 -9.03 0.06 4.44
C LYS A 131 -7.80 -0.01 3.53
N ARG A 132 -7.59 -1.14 2.84
CA ARG A 132 -6.51 -1.31 1.86
C ARG A 132 -6.67 -0.32 0.69
N PHE A 133 -7.90 -0.17 0.18
CA PHE A 133 -8.22 0.80 -0.86
C PHE A 133 -7.97 2.25 -0.39
N ILE A 134 -8.43 2.65 0.80
CA ILE A 134 -8.17 4.00 1.34
C ILE A 134 -6.66 4.26 1.48
N MET A 135 -5.88 3.27 1.92
CA MET A 135 -4.42 3.41 1.97
C MET A 135 -3.81 3.63 0.58
N ASN A 136 -4.33 2.95 -0.44
CA ASN A 136 -3.88 3.16 -1.81
C ASN A 136 -4.32 4.49 -2.41
N VAL A 137 -5.54 4.97 -2.12
CA VAL A 137 -5.99 6.32 -2.49
C VAL A 137 -5.03 7.36 -1.92
N LYS A 138 -4.67 7.25 -0.63
CA LYS A 138 -3.70 8.16 0.01
C LYS A 138 -2.35 8.14 -0.70
N LEU A 139 -1.88 6.95 -1.08
CA LEU A 139 -0.60 6.78 -1.76
C LEU A 139 -0.64 7.30 -3.20
N PHE A 140 -1.75 7.10 -3.90
CA PHE A 140 -1.99 7.62 -5.24
C PHE A 140 -2.06 9.16 -5.22
N ILE A 141 -2.66 9.77 -4.20
CA ILE A 141 -2.70 11.23 -4.08
C ILE A 141 -1.29 11.78 -3.82
N VAL A 142 -0.51 11.20 -2.91
CA VAL A 142 0.80 11.75 -2.57
C VAL A 142 1.84 11.54 -3.67
N MET A 143 1.88 10.34 -4.25
CA MET A 143 2.89 9.99 -5.24
C MET A 143 2.36 10.10 -6.67
N GLY A 144 1.16 9.61 -6.96
CA GLY A 144 0.61 9.61 -8.33
C GLY A 144 0.37 11.01 -8.87
N MET A 145 -0.17 11.93 -8.06
CA MET A 145 -0.45 13.30 -8.51
C MET A 145 0.83 14.09 -8.81
N SER A 146 1.86 13.99 -7.98
CA SER A 146 3.14 14.68 -8.23
C SER A 146 3.76 14.22 -9.54
N TRP A 147 3.80 12.91 -9.79
CA TRP A 147 4.29 12.37 -11.06
C TRP A 147 3.44 12.76 -12.27
N ILE A 148 2.11 12.89 -12.13
CA ILE A 148 1.26 13.42 -13.21
C ILE A 148 1.63 14.88 -13.50
N CYS A 149 1.83 15.71 -12.48
CA CYS A 149 2.25 17.09 -12.64
C CYS A 149 3.62 17.19 -13.33
N GLU A 150 4.60 16.36 -12.94
CA GLU A 150 5.92 16.31 -13.60
C GLU A 150 5.79 16.01 -15.10
N VAL A 151 5.00 14.99 -15.45
CA VAL A 151 4.82 14.64 -16.86
C VAL A 151 4.12 15.77 -17.62
N VAL A 152 3.08 16.37 -17.04
CA VAL A 152 2.40 17.52 -17.68
C VAL A 152 3.39 18.67 -17.88
N SER A 153 4.21 18.99 -16.88
CA SER A 153 5.26 20.02 -16.96
C SER A 153 6.23 19.73 -18.12
N PHE A 154 6.71 18.49 -18.23
CA PHE A 154 7.58 18.06 -19.33
C PHE A 154 6.94 18.31 -20.71
N PHE A 155 5.67 17.93 -20.91
CA PHE A 155 4.98 18.13 -22.19
C PHE A 155 4.71 19.62 -22.49
N LEU A 156 4.36 20.41 -21.49
CA LEU A 156 4.14 21.86 -21.63
C LEU A 156 5.41 22.56 -22.11
N THR A 157 6.58 22.25 -21.53
CA THR A 157 7.86 22.84 -21.93
C THR A 157 8.27 22.37 -23.32
N LYS A 158 8.23 21.06 -23.55
CA LYS A 158 8.72 20.46 -24.80
C LYS A 158 7.94 20.91 -26.02
N TYR A 159 6.61 20.93 -25.94
CA TYR A 159 5.74 21.16 -27.11
C TYR A 159 5.12 22.55 -27.18
N LEU A 160 4.86 23.21 -26.04
CA LEU A 160 4.02 24.40 -26.00
C LEU A 160 4.76 25.71 -25.68
N ASN A 161 6.09 25.69 -25.48
CA ASN A 161 6.90 26.92 -25.26
C ASN A 161 6.45 27.78 -24.07
N TYR A 162 5.70 27.22 -23.11
CA TYR A 162 5.20 27.96 -21.94
C TYR A 162 6.26 28.05 -20.83
N GLU A 163 7.36 28.76 -21.12
CA GLU A 163 8.51 28.97 -20.22
C GLU A 163 8.09 29.51 -18.84
N HIS A 164 7.13 30.44 -18.79
CA HIS A 164 6.66 31.01 -17.52
C HIS A 164 5.92 30.02 -16.62
N TRP A 165 5.04 29.19 -17.20
CA TRP A 165 4.29 28.18 -16.44
C TRP A 165 5.21 27.03 -16.02
N HIS A 166 6.23 26.73 -16.82
CA HIS A 166 7.23 25.72 -16.50
C HIS A 166 7.89 25.99 -15.14
N HIS A 167 8.38 27.20 -14.88
CA HIS A 167 9.00 27.51 -13.58
C HIS A 167 8.04 27.27 -12.41
N ILE A 168 6.78 27.69 -12.53
CA ILE A 168 5.78 27.51 -11.46
C ILE A 168 5.51 26.03 -11.21
N PHE A 169 5.26 25.25 -12.25
CA PHE A 169 4.99 23.82 -12.12
C PHE A 169 6.22 23.04 -11.66
N PHE A 170 7.40 23.34 -12.21
CA PHE A 170 8.66 22.72 -11.85
C PHE A 170 8.99 22.95 -10.37
N TYR A 171 9.09 24.20 -9.90
CA TYR A 171 9.40 24.49 -8.50
C TYR A 171 8.35 23.95 -7.54
N THR A 172 7.07 24.05 -7.88
CA THR A 172 6.00 23.52 -7.03
C THR A 172 6.14 22.00 -6.89
N THR A 173 6.35 21.29 -8.00
CA THR A 173 6.40 19.82 -8.00
C THR A 173 7.69 19.32 -7.33
N ASP A 174 8.81 20.00 -7.52
CA ASP A 174 10.07 19.72 -6.81
C ASP A 174 9.94 19.86 -5.29
N VAL A 175 9.24 20.89 -4.81
CA VAL A 175 8.97 21.04 -3.37
C VAL A 175 8.13 19.89 -2.84
N PHE A 176 7.08 19.49 -3.56
CA PHE A 176 6.28 18.32 -3.18
C PHE A 176 7.09 17.02 -3.22
N ASN A 177 8.01 16.87 -4.17
CA ASN A 177 8.88 15.72 -4.30
C ASN A 177 9.89 15.65 -3.14
N CYS A 178 10.52 16.77 -2.79
CA CYS A 178 11.38 16.89 -1.61
C CYS A 178 10.64 16.57 -0.31
N LEU A 179 9.40 17.03 -0.17
CA LEU A 179 8.56 16.75 1.00
C LEU A 179 7.88 15.37 0.95
N GLN A 180 8.01 14.63 -0.15
CA GLN A 180 7.27 13.38 -0.37
C GLN A 180 7.55 12.36 0.73
N GLY A 181 8.81 12.23 1.17
CA GLY A 181 9.19 11.37 2.30
C GLY A 181 8.48 11.74 3.60
N LEU A 182 8.41 13.05 3.91
CA LEU A 182 7.70 13.56 5.08
C LEU A 182 6.18 13.32 4.98
N LEU A 183 5.59 13.56 3.80
CA LEU A 183 4.15 13.32 3.56
C LEU A 183 3.80 11.84 3.73
N ILE A 184 4.64 10.93 3.22
CA ILE A 184 4.48 9.48 3.41
C ILE A 184 4.57 9.13 4.90
N PHE A 185 5.57 9.67 5.62
CA PHE A 185 5.71 9.44 7.05
C PHE A 185 4.47 9.88 7.84
N ILE A 186 3.94 11.08 7.55
CA ILE A 186 2.73 11.60 8.18
C ILE A 186 1.51 10.70 7.90
N LEU A 187 1.31 10.29 6.65
CA LEU A 187 0.12 9.52 6.27
C LEU A 187 0.15 8.06 6.75
N PHE A 188 1.33 7.43 6.78
CA PHE A 188 1.47 6.00 7.06
C PHE A 188 1.92 5.70 8.49
N VAL A 189 2.82 6.51 9.05
CA VAL A 189 3.48 6.23 10.35
C VAL A 189 2.81 7.00 11.49
N LEU A 190 2.50 8.29 11.31
CA LEU A 190 1.84 9.14 12.32
C LEU A 190 0.34 8.84 12.47
N LYS A 191 0.01 7.58 12.71
CA LYS A 191 -1.36 7.13 13.04
C LYS A 191 -1.55 7.16 14.55
N SER A 192 -2.76 7.53 14.99
CA SER A 192 -3.12 7.53 16.42
C SER A 192 -2.86 6.18 17.10
N ARG A 193 -2.96 5.07 16.36
CA ARG A 193 -2.62 3.73 16.86
C ARG A 193 -1.13 3.55 17.16
N VAL A 194 -0.26 4.07 16.30
CA VAL A 194 1.20 4.05 16.48
C VAL A 194 1.57 4.93 17.66
N TYR A 195 0.99 6.14 17.73
CA TYR A 195 1.17 7.03 18.88
C TYR A 195 0.73 6.40 20.20
N GLN A 196 -0.45 5.77 20.25
CA GLN A 196 -0.93 5.04 21.44
C GLN A 196 -0.04 3.85 21.79
N ALA A 197 0.48 3.11 20.80
CA ALA A 197 1.41 2.01 21.03
C ALA A 197 2.75 2.51 21.59
N LEU A 198 3.28 3.62 21.08
CA LEU A 198 4.47 4.28 21.61
C LEU A 198 4.22 4.76 23.05
N ARG A 199 3.11 5.44 23.31
CA ARG A 199 2.74 5.93 24.65
C ARG A 199 2.68 4.80 25.69
N ARG A 200 2.14 3.63 25.31
CA ARG A 200 2.14 2.41 26.13
C ARG A 200 3.54 1.84 26.34
N ARG A 201 4.37 1.78 25.29
CA ARG A 201 5.77 1.31 25.36
C ARG A 201 6.63 2.19 26.28
N PHE A 202 6.45 3.50 26.21
CA PHE A 202 7.16 4.47 27.04
C PHE A 202 6.55 4.65 28.44
N LYS A 203 5.55 3.84 28.83
CA LYS A 203 4.84 3.92 30.12
C LYS A 203 4.35 5.34 30.48
N LEU A 204 4.11 6.19 29.47
CA LEU A 204 3.63 7.56 29.67
C LEU A 204 2.18 7.60 30.20
N ASP A 205 1.49 6.45 30.22
CA ASP A 205 0.19 6.26 30.89
C ASP A 205 0.30 5.94 32.39
N SER A 206 1.51 5.93 32.95
CA SER A 206 1.73 5.60 34.36
C SER A 206 1.43 6.76 35.32
N LYS A 207 0.32 7.48 35.16
CA LYS A 207 -0.31 8.34 36.20
C LYS A 207 -1.80 8.59 35.95
N LYS A 208 -2.62 7.55 36.04
CA LYS A 208 -3.98 7.66 36.63
C LYS A 208 -4.28 6.38 37.39
N LYS A 209 -3.89 6.32 38.66
CA LYS A 209 -4.63 5.50 39.64
C LYS A 209 -6.02 6.12 39.75
N PRO A 210 -7.13 5.39 39.55
CA PRO A 210 -8.40 5.81 40.08
C PRO A 210 -8.34 5.55 41.59
N THR A 211 -8.25 6.60 42.38
CA THR A 211 -8.73 6.57 43.77
C THR A 211 -10.25 6.52 43.67
N GLY A 212 -10.84 5.39 44.05
CA GLY A 212 -12.29 5.22 44.03
C GLY A 212 -12.66 3.77 44.27
N ASN A 213 -12.97 3.47 45.54
CA ASN A 213 -13.60 2.22 45.93
C ASN A 213 -14.93 2.08 45.18
N ALA A 214 -15.03 1.12 44.26
CA ALA A 214 -16.30 0.63 43.76
C ALA A 214 -16.13 -0.81 43.30
N THR A 215 -16.68 -1.71 44.09
CA THR A 215 -16.90 -3.12 43.75
C THR A 215 -17.76 -3.18 42.49
N THR A 216 -17.25 -3.71 41.39
CA THR A 216 -18.08 -4.12 40.25
C THR A 216 -17.49 -5.38 39.66
N THR A 217 -18.19 -6.48 39.92
CA THR A 217 -17.97 -7.81 39.35
C THR A 217 -18.15 -7.75 37.83
N LEU A 218 -17.05 -7.89 37.08
CA LEU A 218 -17.07 -7.98 35.62
C LEU A 218 -16.81 -9.44 35.24
N HIS A 219 -17.88 -10.11 34.83
CA HIS A 219 -17.89 -11.50 34.37
C HIS A 219 -17.16 -11.59 33.02
N ASP A 220 -16.09 -12.37 32.97
CA ASP A 220 -15.27 -12.62 31.76
C ASP A 220 -15.92 -13.74 30.91
N PRO A 221 -16.33 -13.48 29.65
CA PRO A 221 -16.93 -14.49 28.78
C PRO A 221 -15.92 -15.43 28.10
N TYR A 222 -14.61 -15.34 28.38
CA TYR A 222 -13.59 -16.15 27.72
C TYR A 222 -12.79 -17.10 28.63
N ARG A 223 -13.21 -17.31 29.88
CA ARG A 223 -12.53 -18.25 30.77
C ARG A 223 -13.00 -19.70 30.50
N VAL A 224 -12.22 -20.44 29.72
CA VAL A 224 -12.35 -21.91 29.61
C VAL A 224 -12.10 -22.52 31.00
N ARG A 225 -13.16 -23.05 31.60
CA ARG A 225 -13.11 -23.77 32.88
C ARG A 225 -12.43 -25.12 32.66
N LYS A 226 -11.14 -25.24 33.02
CA LYS A 226 -10.54 -26.55 33.26
C LYS A 226 -11.18 -27.12 34.52
N SER A 227 -12.02 -28.13 34.37
CA SER A 227 -12.55 -28.90 35.49
C SER A 227 -11.54 -29.99 35.85
N THR A 228 -10.66 -29.70 36.80
CA THR A 228 -10.00 -30.74 37.59
C THR A 228 -10.86 -30.98 38.81
N SER A 229 -11.63 -32.07 38.81
CA SER A 229 -12.23 -32.63 40.02
C SER A 229 -11.40 -33.83 40.45
N SER A 230 -10.54 -33.60 41.45
CA SER A 230 -10.17 -34.64 42.42
C SER A 230 -11.11 -34.48 43.61
N SER A 231 -11.79 -35.53 44.00
CA SER A 231 -12.38 -35.65 45.34
C SER A 231 -12.38 -37.11 45.74
N THR A 232 -11.47 -37.41 46.66
CA THR A 232 -11.42 -38.60 47.51
C THR A 232 -12.50 -38.47 48.60
N LEU A 233 -13.30 -39.51 48.84
CA LEU A 233 -13.76 -39.92 50.19
C LEU A 233 -14.56 -41.24 50.13
N THR A 234 -13.93 -42.26 50.73
CA THR A 234 -14.43 -43.43 51.48
C THR A 234 -15.94 -43.62 51.67
N THR A 235 -16.48 -44.84 51.55
CA THR A 235 -16.65 -45.85 52.64
C THR A 235 -17.51 -47.05 52.18
N ALA A 236 -17.09 -48.25 52.62
CA ALA A 236 -17.69 -49.59 52.66
C ALA A 236 -19.12 -49.88 52.13
N PHE A 237 -19.26 -51.02 51.43
CA PHE A 237 -20.16 -52.13 51.79
C PHE A 237 -19.62 -53.46 51.24
N ALA A 238 -19.70 -54.50 52.07
CA ALA A 238 -19.27 -55.88 51.83
C ALA A 238 -20.41 -56.75 51.23
N ILE A 239 -20.13 -58.05 51.04
CA ILE A 239 -21.01 -59.21 50.72
C ILE A 239 -21.07 -59.53 49.20
N SER A 240 -20.88 -60.74 48.66
CA SER A 240 -20.53 -62.09 49.14
C SER A 240 -20.39 -63.04 47.93
N SER A 241 -19.57 -64.10 48.09
CA SER A 241 -19.68 -65.49 47.55
C SER A 241 -19.89 -65.71 46.04
N ALA A 242 -18.90 -66.25 45.30
CA ALA A 242 -18.47 -67.68 45.19
C ALA A 242 -19.16 -68.40 44.01
N PRO A 243 -18.70 -69.58 43.55
CA PRO A 243 -17.43 -70.29 43.80
C PRO A 243 -16.41 -70.20 42.67
#